data_AF-M2AJZ7-F1
#
_entry.id   AF-M2AJZ7-F1
#
_cell.length_a   1.000
_cell.length_b   1.000
_cell.length_c   1.000
_cell.angle_alpha   90.00
_cell.angle_beta   90.00
_cell.angle_gamma   90.00
#
_symmetry.space_group_name_H-M   'P 1'
#
loop_
_entity.id
_entity.type
_entity.pdbx_description
1 polymer ?
#
loop_
_entity_poly.entity_id
_entity_poly.type
_entity_poly.pdbx_seq_one_letter_code
_entity_poly.pdbx_strand_id
1 'polypeptide(L)'
;MASGKKEPAPQMVCAAGVLLLTRESSPRFLLMRHPDRWDLPKGHCDEGEDFLTAAKRELVEETGIDAEECEFDPDFQFDLHYPVTYRKQPDKTFQKHVRYFLAFLPQVVKIELTEHEMSRWWPWSPPHQIQSQTIDPLLAAVADHLAAKQSG
;
A
#
# COMPACT_ATOMS: atom_id res chain seq x y z
N MET A 1 -47.99 7.05 -0.49
CA MET A 1 -46.63 7.64 -0.60
C MET A 1 -45.71 6.84 0.31
N ALA A 2 -44.86 6.00 -0.25
CA ALA A 2 -43.88 5.24 0.53
C ALA A 2 -42.65 6.13 0.72
N SER A 3 -42.35 6.52 1.95
CA SER A 3 -41.06 7.14 2.30
C SER A 3 -39.96 6.14 1.98
N GLY A 4 -39.25 6.36 0.87
CA GLY A 4 -38.02 5.67 0.56
C GLY A 4 -37.02 5.99 1.67
N LYS A 5 -36.81 5.04 2.59
CA LYS A 5 -35.64 5.07 3.47
C LYS A 5 -34.44 5.02 2.53
N LYS A 6 -33.74 6.14 2.36
CA LYS A 6 -32.40 6.15 1.77
C LYS A 6 -31.59 5.14 2.57
N GLU A 7 -31.12 4.09 1.94
CA GLU A 7 -30.15 3.20 2.56
C GLU A 7 -28.97 4.06 3.03
N PRO A 8 -28.46 3.84 4.25
CA PRO A 8 -27.29 4.59 4.72
C PRO A 8 -26.16 4.39 3.71
N ALA A 9 -25.45 5.48 3.38
CA ALA A 9 -24.26 5.39 2.54
C ALA A 9 -23.32 4.32 3.12
N PRO A 10 -22.70 3.49 2.28
CA PRO A 10 -21.85 2.42 2.77
C PRO A 10 -20.72 3.03 3.61
N GLN A 11 -20.48 2.43 4.78
CA GLN A 11 -19.42 2.89 5.68
C GLN A 11 -18.07 2.73 4.97
N MET A 12 -17.28 3.80 4.94
CA MET A 12 -15.96 3.81 4.31
C MET A 12 -14.92 3.32 5.33
N VAL A 13 -13.99 2.49 4.86
CA VAL A 13 -12.79 2.13 5.61
C VAL A 13 -11.58 2.55 4.79
N CYS A 14 -10.78 3.45 5.35
CA CYS A 14 -9.58 3.97 4.71
C CYS A 14 -8.35 3.21 5.20
N ALA A 15 -7.42 2.95 4.28
CA ALA A 15 -6.12 2.39 4.57
C ALA A 15 -5.07 3.03 3.66
N ALA A 16 -3.82 3.05 4.11
CA ALA A 16 -2.72 3.61 3.34
C ALA A 16 -1.48 2.73 3.45
N GLY A 17 -0.67 2.71 2.40
CA GLY A 17 0.56 1.92 2.36
C GLY A 17 1.61 2.47 1.43
N VAL A 18 2.76 1.80 1.39
CA VAL A 18 3.95 2.24 0.66
C VAL A 18 4.49 1.11 -0.21
N LEU A 19 4.72 1.38 -1.49
CA LEU A 19 5.70 0.63 -2.27
C LEU A 19 7.07 1.27 -2.07
N LEU A 20 7.95 0.56 -1.37
CA LEU A 20 9.31 1.02 -1.11
C LEU A 20 10.28 0.43 -2.13
N LEU A 21 11.01 1.26 -2.86
CA LEU A 21 11.96 0.87 -3.90
C LEU A 21 13.38 1.37 -3.58
N THR A 22 14.43 0.58 -3.81
CA THR A 22 15.81 1.03 -3.63
C THR A 22 16.34 1.75 -4.87
N ARG A 23 17.24 2.73 -4.69
CA ARG A 23 17.94 3.46 -5.78
C ARG A 23 19.31 2.87 -6.13
N GLU A 24 19.49 1.59 -5.87
CA GLU A 24 20.70 0.86 -6.25
C GLU A 24 20.75 0.64 -7.78
N SER A 25 21.93 0.28 -8.31
CA SER A 25 22.07 -0.09 -9.73
C SER A 25 21.21 -1.29 -10.12
N SER A 26 20.84 -2.14 -9.16
CA SER A 26 19.84 -3.19 -9.28
C SER A 26 18.72 -2.93 -8.27
N PRO A 27 17.71 -2.13 -8.63
CA PRO A 27 16.65 -1.72 -7.71
C PRO A 27 15.89 -2.92 -7.16
N ARG A 28 15.45 -2.82 -5.90
CA ARG A 28 14.65 -3.84 -5.21
C ARG A 28 13.47 -3.20 -4.51
N PHE A 29 12.34 -3.90 -4.44
CA PHE A 29 11.17 -3.44 -3.71
C PHE A 29 10.79 -4.36 -2.55
N LEU A 30 10.18 -3.80 -1.51
CA LEU A 30 9.81 -4.54 -0.31
C LEU A 30 8.40 -5.14 -0.43
N LEU A 31 8.28 -6.43 -0.12
CA LEU A 31 7.00 -7.07 0.18
C LEU A 31 7.05 -7.76 1.55
N MET A 32 5.90 -7.80 2.21
CA MET A 32 5.67 -8.43 3.50
C MET A 32 4.81 -9.69 3.34
N ARG A 33 5.01 -10.68 4.19
CA ARG A 33 4.28 -11.95 4.14
C ARG A 33 3.15 -11.95 5.16
N HIS A 34 1.90 -12.00 4.68
CA HIS A 34 0.78 -12.50 5.47
C HIS A 34 0.69 -14.04 5.34
N PRO A 35 -0.06 -14.72 6.22
CA PRO A 35 -0.11 -16.20 6.25
C PRO A 35 -0.40 -16.86 4.89
N ASP A 36 -1.27 -16.24 4.10
CA ASP A 36 -1.76 -16.78 2.82
C ASP A 36 -1.22 -16.03 1.59
N ARG A 37 -0.87 -14.74 1.69
CA ARG A 37 -0.42 -13.92 0.53
C ARG A 37 0.78 -13.00 0.81
N TRP A 38 1.37 -12.47 -0.24
CA TRP A 38 2.28 -11.31 -0.15
C TRP A 38 1.45 -10.03 -0.09
N ASP A 39 2.00 -9.02 0.56
CA ASP A 39 1.36 -7.71 0.72
C ASP A 39 2.43 -6.61 0.82
N LEU A 40 1.97 -5.36 0.81
CA LEU A 40 2.78 -4.18 1.01
C LEU A 40 2.64 -3.68 2.46
N PRO A 41 3.64 -2.96 2.99
CA PRO A 41 3.49 -2.23 4.25
C PRO A 41 2.30 -1.29 4.18
N LYS A 42 1.29 -1.50 5.02
CA LYS A 42 0.04 -0.72 5.03
C LYS A 42 -0.82 -1.02 6.26
N GLY A 43 -1.63 -0.05 6.65
CA GLY A 43 -2.69 -0.28 7.62
C GLY A 43 -3.80 0.75 7.55
N HIS A 44 -4.65 0.76 8.58
CA HIS A 44 -5.86 1.59 8.58
C HIS A 44 -5.51 3.04 8.89
N CYS A 45 -6.26 3.96 8.30
CA CYS A 45 -6.20 5.36 8.72
C CYS A 45 -6.94 5.53 10.04
N ASP A 46 -6.34 6.24 10.97
CA ASP A 46 -6.98 6.68 12.21
C ASP A 46 -8.00 7.80 11.96
N GLU A 47 -8.83 8.10 12.97
CA GLU A 47 -9.85 9.15 12.86
C GLU A 47 -9.19 10.52 12.65
N GLY A 48 -9.46 11.13 11.49
CA GLY A 48 -8.90 12.42 11.10
C GLY A 48 -7.47 12.35 10.52
N GLU A 49 -6.89 11.16 10.41
CA GLU A 49 -5.57 10.94 9.82
C GLU A 49 -5.65 10.98 8.28
N ASP A 50 -4.71 11.67 7.64
CA ASP A 50 -4.59 11.64 6.18
C ASP A 50 -3.83 10.39 5.70
N PHE A 51 -4.00 10.05 4.42
CA PHE A 51 -3.40 8.85 3.84
C PHE A 51 -1.86 8.83 3.90
N LEU A 52 -1.19 9.96 3.70
CA LEU A 52 0.28 9.99 3.68
C LEU A 52 0.82 9.79 5.09
N THR A 53 0.21 10.46 6.07
CA THR A 53 0.53 10.30 7.50
C THR A 53 0.33 8.83 7.93
N ALA A 54 -0.79 8.23 7.57
CA ALA A 54 -1.05 6.81 7.83
C ALA A 54 0.00 5.90 7.16
N ALA A 55 0.30 6.12 5.88
CA ALA A 55 1.28 5.29 5.15
C ALA A 55 2.68 5.36 5.76
N LYS A 56 3.10 6.55 6.23
CA LYS A 56 4.39 6.74 6.93
C LYS A 56 4.41 6.03 8.28
N ARG A 57 3.36 6.18 9.09
CA ARG A 57 3.24 5.51 10.40
C ARG A 57 3.28 3.99 10.24
N GLU A 58 2.48 3.45 9.33
CA GLU A 58 2.39 2.01 9.08
C GLU A 58 3.71 1.45 8.52
N LEU A 59 4.43 2.20 7.68
CA LEU A 59 5.78 1.82 7.25
C LEU A 59 6.71 1.63 8.47
N VAL A 60 6.73 2.61 9.39
CA VAL A 60 7.54 2.52 10.61
C VAL A 60 7.11 1.35 11.48
N GLU A 61 5.81 1.22 11.76
CA GLU A 61 5.26 0.21 12.66
C GLU A 61 5.49 -1.20 12.15
N GLU A 62 5.25 -1.46 10.86
CA GLU A 62 5.32 -2.80 10.27
C GLU A 62 6.75 -3.22 9.88
N THR A 63 7.65 -2.27 9.61
CA THR A 63 8.99 -2.58 9.05
C THR A 63 10.18 -2.08 9.87
N GLY A 64 9.96 -1.15 10.80
CA GLY A 64 11.03 -0.46 11.54
C GLY A 64 11.79 0.60 10.73
N ILE A 65 11.46 0.81 9.46
CA ILE A 65 12.09 1.82 8.60
C ILE A 65 11.55 3.20 8.96
N ASP A 66 12.44 4.13 9.30
CA ASP A 66 12.05 5.52 9.54
C ASP A 66 11.57 6.17 8.24
N ALA A 67 10.37 6.74 8.26
CA ALA A 67 9.79 7.42 7.11
C ALA A 67 10.62 8.64 6.68
N GLU A 68 11.42 9.23 7.58
CA GLU A 68 12.31 10.36 7.28
C GLU A 68 13.60 9.93 6.55
N GLU A 69 13.95 8.64 6.56
CA GLU A 69 15.01 8.08 5.73
C GLU A 69 14.54 7.79 4.29
N CYS A 70 13.24 7.89 4.04
CA CYS A 70 12.61 7.59 2.76
C CYS A 70 12.32 8.86 1.97
N GLU A 71 12.67 8.85 0.68
CA GLU A 71 12.26 9.90 -0.25
C GLU A 71 10.91 9.53 -0.88
N PHE A 72 9.82 10.20 -0.48
CA PHE A 72 8.49 9.98 -1.06
C PHE A 72 8.35 10.73 -2.38
N ASP A 73 7.82 10.05 -3.40
CA ASP A 73 7.47 10.69 -4.67
C ASP A 73 6.15 11.47 -4.51
N PRO A 74 6.16 12.81 -4.61
CA PRO A 74 4.97 13.63 -4.38
C PRO A 74 3.92 13.46 -5.49
N ASP A 75 4.32 12.98 -6.67
CA ASP A 75 3.48 12.91 -7.86
C ASP A 75 2.83 11.53 -8.04
N PHE A 76 3.18 10.55 -7.19
CA PHE A 76 2.66 9.20 -7.30
C PHE A 76 1.66 8.87 -6.20
N GLN A 77 0.44 8.53 -6.61
CA GLN A 77 -0.59 7.94 -5.75
C GLN A 77 -1.33 6.88 -6.53
N PHE A 78 -1.63 5.75 -5.90
CA PHE A 78 -2.39 4.66 -6.51
C PHE A 78 -3.54 4.23 -5.60
N ASP A 79 -4.76 4.35 -6.10
CA ASP A 79 -5.99 4.12 -5.33
C ASP A 79 -6.69 2.82 -5.74
N LEU A 80 -7.01 1.99 -4.75
CA LEU A 80 -7.87 0.81 -4.90
C LEU A 80 -9.16 0.98 -4.10
N HIS A 81 -10.28 0.69 -4.74
CA HIS A 81 -11.61 0.72 -4.13
C HIS A 81 -12.29 -0.64 -4.29
N TYR A 82 -12.67 -1.27 -3.19
CA TYR A 82 -13.38 -2.56 -3.24
C TYR A 82 -14.28 -2.77 -2.02
N PRO A 83 -15.40 -3.49 -2.17
CA PRO A 83 -16.26 -3.82 -1.04
C PRO A 83 -15.59 -4.86 -0.12
N VAL A 84 -15.76 -4.71 1.18
CA VAL A 84 -15.30 -5.69 2.19
C VAL A 84 -16.39 -6.00 3.21
N THR A 85 -16.39 -7.23 3.71
CA THR A 85 -17.20 -7.66 4.84
C THR A 85 -16.28 -8.17 5.95
N TYR A 86 -16.55 -7.79 7.19
CA TYR A 86 -15.75 -8.22 8.33
C TYR A 86 -16.44 -9.38 9.05
N ARG A 87 -15.67 -10.37 9.52
CA ARG A 87 -16.22 -11.53 10.26
C ARG A 87 -17.09 -11.13 11.45
N LYS A 88 -16.77 -10.03 12.13
CA LYS A 88 -17.53 -9.51 13.28
C LYS A 88 -18.85 -8.83 12.89
N GLN A 89 -19.02 -8.46 11.62
CA GLN A 89 -20.20 -7.76 11.09
C GLN A 89 -20.56 -8.32 9.70
N PRO A 90 -20.96 -9.61 9.60
CA PRO A 90 -21.16 -10.29 8.32
C PRO A 90 -22.29 -9.67 7.48
N ASP A 91 -23.27 -9.05 8.13
CA ASP A 91 -24.42 -8.40 7.47
C ASP A 91 -24.12 -6.98 6.97
N LYS A 92 -22.90 -6.47 7.19
CA LYS A 92 -22.50 -5.13 6.75
C LYS A 92 -21.40 -5.20 5.72
N THR A 93 -21.61 -4.48 4.62
CA THR A 93 -20.60 -4.22 3.60
C THR A 93 -20.04 -2.82 3.77
N PHE A 94 -18.72 -2.72 3.72
CA PHE A 94 -17.97 -1.47 3.78
C PHE A 94 -17.34 -1.23 2.42
N GLN A 95 -17.19 0.04 2.02
CA GLN A 95 -16.32 0.38 0.91
C GLN A 95 -14.92 0.58 1.46
N LYS A 96 -13.96 -0.21 1.00
CA LYS A 96 -12.56 -0.04 1.37
C LYS A 96 -11.85 0.80 0.34
N HIS A 97 -11.20 1.86 0.79
CA HIS A 97 -10.31 2.71 0.00
C HIS A 97 -8.88 2.51 0.50
N VAL A 98 -8.02 1.96 -0.34
CA VAL A 98 -6.59 1.81 -0.05
C VAL A 98 -5.80 2.72 -0.98
N ARG A 99 -4.97 3.60 -0.42
CA ARG A 99 -4.04 4.43 -1.19
C ARG A 99 -2.60 3.96 -0.98
N TYR A 100 -1.87 3.77 -2.06
CA TYR A 100 -0.44 3.48 -2.04
C TYR A 100 0.37 4.68 -2.52
N PHE A 101 1.47 4.93 -1.84
CA PHE A 101 2.50 5.89 -2.22
C PHE A 101 3.76 5.16 -2.69
N LEU A 102 4.57 5.87 -3.47
CA LEU A 102 5.91 5.42 -3.87
C LEU A 102 6.94 6.13 -3.00
N ALA A 103 7.84 5.37 -2.40
CA ALA A 103 8.97 5.91 -1.67
C ALA A 103 10.27 5.20 -2.05
N PHE A 104 11.39 5.89 -1.82
CA PHE A 104 12.71 5.39 -2.16
C PHE A 104 13.64 5.32 -0.94
N LEU A 105 14.45 4.28 -0.90
CA LEU A 105 15.64 4.18 -0.05
C LEU A 105 16.91 4.17 -0.91
N PRO A 106 18.07 4.61 -0.38
CA PRO A 106 19.33 4.51 -1.11
C PRO A 106 19.71 3.05 -1.40
N GLN A 107 19.42 2.14 -0.46
CA GLN A 107 19.78 0.72 -0.55
C GLN A 107 18.88 -0.13 0.34
N VAL A 108 18.99 -1.46 0.20
CA VAL A 108 18.32 -2.40 1.09
C VAL A 108 18.77 -2.22 2.54
N VAL A 109 17.78 -2.16 3.43
CA VAL A 109 17.96 -2.14 4.88
C VAL A 109 17.39 -3.41 5.51
N LYS A 110 17.85 -3.70 6.73
CA LYS A 110 17.28 -4.78 7.54
C LYS A 110 15.89 -4.38 7.99
N ILE A 111 14.94 -5.30 7.86
CA ILE A 111 13.55 -5.11 8.29
C ILE A 111 13.39 -5.65 9.71
N GLU A 112 12.77 -4.87 10.58
CA GLU A 112 12.37 -5.28 11.92
C GLU A 112 10.86 -5.46 11.94
N LEU A 113 10.42 -6.71 11.79
CA LEU A 113 9.00 -7.04 11.71
C LEU A 113 8.38 -7.11 13.11
N THR A 114 7.29 -6.40 13.30
CA THR A 114 6.47 -6.42 14.51
C THR A 114 5.24 -7.33 14.35
N GLU A 115 4.60 -7.32 13.17
CA GLU A 115 3.34 -8.02 12.92
C GLU A 115 3.41 -9.16 11.88
N HIS A 116 4.43 -9.19 11.03
CA HIS A 116 4.57 -10.19 9.95
C HIS A 116 5.67 -11.21 10.24
N GLU A 117 5.48 -12.44 9.78
CA GLU A 117 6.44 -13.53 10.00
C GLU A 117 7.68 -13.42 9.10
N MET A 118 7.55 -12.76 7.95
CA MET A 118 8.61 -12.66 6.95
C MET A 118 8.46 -11.42 6.07
N SER A 119 9.59 -10.88 5.62
CA SER A 119 9.68 -9.87 4.57
C SER A 119 10.70 -10.28 3.52
N ARG A 120 10.58 -9.71 2.32
CA ARG A 120 11.51 -9.96 1.23
C ARG A 120 11.68 -8.72 0.37
N TRP A 121 12.95 -8.43 0.06
CA TRP A 121 13.33 -7.52 -1.01
C TRP A 121 13.33 -8.27 -2.35
N TRP A 122 12.50 -7.84 -3.29
CA TRP A 122 12.33 -8.43 -4.61
C TRP A 122 13.06 -7.62 -5.67
N PRO A 123 13.71 -8.24 -6.66
CA PRO A 123 14.29 -7.51 -7.79
C PRO A 123 13.21 -6.73 -8.53
N TRP A 124 13.49 -5.47 -8.84
CA TRP A 124 12.66 -4.66 -9.73
C TRP A 124 12.98 -5.01 -11.18
N SER A 125 12.09 -5.74 -11.82
CA SER A 125 12.23 -6.18 -13.21
C SER A 125 10.84 -6.28 -13.86
N PRO A 126 10.15 -5.15 -14.09
CA PRO A 126 8.83 -5.16 -14.71
C PRO A 126 8.88 -5.82 -16.11
N PRO A 127 7.81 -6.53 -16.53
CA PRO A 127 6.57 -6.76 -15.81
C PRO A 127 6.68 -7.82 -14.70
N HIS A 128 5.90 -7.65 -13.63
CA HIS A 128 5.85 -8.58 -12.50
C HIS A 128 4.55 -9.40 -12.53
N GLN A 129 4.59 -10.64 -12.00
CA GLN A 129 3.44 -11.53 -11.84
C GLN A 129 3.52 -12.19 -10.45
N ILE A 130 2.97 -11.52 -9.44
CA ILE A 130 3.05 -11.90 -8.01
C ILE A 130 1.64 -12.09 -7.45
N GLN A 131 0.79 -11.08 -7.58
CA GLN A 131 -0.59 -11.10 -7.08
C GLN A 131 -1.44 -10.09 -7.85
N SER A 132 -2.51 -10.58 -8.48
CA SER A 132 -3.23 -9.86 -9.52
C SER A 132 -4.18 -8.76 -9.04
N GLN A 133 -4.52 -8.70 -7.75
CA GLN A 133 -5.56 -7.79 -7.27
C GLN A 133 -4.99 -6.43 -6.85
N THR A 134 -3.78 -6.42 -6.31
CA THR A 134 -3.16 -5.22 -5.69
C THR A 134 -1.72 -5.03 -6.15
N ILE A 135 -0.87 -6.06 -5.99
CA ILE A 135 0.57 -5.92 -6.21
C ILE A 135 0.87 -5.69 -7.68
N ASP A 136 0.40 -6.57 -8.56
CA ASP A 136 0.69 -6.49 -10.00
C ASP A 136 0.23 -5.16 -10.63
N PRO A 137 -1.02 -4.67 -10.41
CA PRO A 137 -1.44 -3.40 -10.98
C PRO A 137 -0.69 -2.20 -10.38
N LEU A 138 -0.33 -2.23 -9.09
CA LEU A 138 0.50 -1.18 -8.48
C LEU A 138 1.90 -1.14 -9.09
N LEU A 139 2.55 -2.29 -9.23
CA LEU A 139 3.89 -2.39 -9.83
C LEU A 139 3.89 -1.93 -11.29
N ALA A 140 2.83 -2.23 -12.05
CA ALA A 140 2.66 -1.73 -13.42
C ALA A 140 2.53 -0.19 -13.44
N ALA A 141 1.68 0.38 -12.58
CA ALA A 141 1.50 1.83 -12.49
C ALA A 141 2.81 2.55 -12.11
N VAL A 142 3.60 1.99 -11.19
CA VAL A 142 4.92 2.54 -10.83
C VAL A 142 5.90 2.44 -12.00
N ALA A 143 5.90 1.34 -12.75
CA ALA A 143 6.75 1.21 -13.94
C ALA A 143 6.44 2.28 -15.00
N ASP A 144 5.16 2.52 -15.27
CA ASP A 144 4.72 3.56 -16.21
C ASP A 144 5.12 4.96 -15.72
N HIS A 145 4.93 5.25 -14.43
CA HIS A 145 5.32 6.51 -13.81
C HIS A 145 6.82 6.79 -13.90
N LEU A 146 7.65 5.79 -13.58
CA LEU A 146 9.12 5.91 -13.64
C LEU A 146 9.61 6.06 -15.09
N ALA A 147 8.97 5.41 -16.06
CA ALA A 147 9.31 5.56 -17.47
C ALA A 147 8.98 6.97 -17.99
N ALA A 148 7.84 7.54 -17.56
CA ALA A 148 7.45 8.90 -17.91
C ALA A 148 8.44 9.95 -17.35
N LYS A 149 8.90 9.79 -16.10
CA LYS A 149 9.88 10.70 -15.47
C LYS A 149 11.28 10.66 -16.09
N GLN A 150 11.67 9.56 -16.72
CA GLN A 150 12.96 9.46 -17.44
C GLN A 150 12.94 10.10 -18.83
N SER A 151 11.74 10.39 -19.35
CA SER A 151 11.54 10.92 -20.70
C SER A 151 11.30 12.43 -20.74
N GLY A 152 11.21 13.09 -19.59
CA GLY A 152 11.02 14.54 -19.44
C GLY A 152 12.27 15.22 -18.90
#